data_AF-A0A9E2PJV2-F1
#
_entry.id   AF-A0A9E2PJV2-F1
#
_cell.length_a   1.000
_cell.length_b   1.000
_cell.length_c   1.000
_cell.angle_alpha   90.00
_cell.angle_beta   90.00
_cell.angle_gamma   90.00
#
_symmetry.space_group_name_H-M   'P 1'
#
loop_
_entity.id
_entity.type
_entity.pdbx_description
1 polymer ?
#
loop_
_entity_poly.entity_id
_entity_poly.type
_entity_poly.pdbx_seq_one_letter_code
_entity_poly.pdbx_strand_id
1 'polypeptide(L)'
;MRKLASVTITLAVFFFCAGTSIGFSKKPTEALSRTFAHYIRGVLYDSQNKIDRAIEEYLNALALDSTAPAIHQRLAIDYIRSGQYEKAEEELLIVKKLKPRDKGTRIILAHFYTAQEKFTEAAAVYEELQKAYPSDLEILASLADLYVIQEKEEEAISIYQQLLKQKPDSAQIHFNLGTIFVKVNKFKEAETHFKKALKISPDYLQAELALGLLSEINQNLPEAIEHYQKALEVDPLNINVYRRLAQTYYRDKRIEEAVRQYKFILKLNPYDVDTYLELAYIYLNEEKAGQCIKILEEAEQHKANWRIPAAKEARFYLILGLAYTRNSQEQKAVEAYEKSIAAAPESGVGYFYLGAAHEQGGRRQKAYEALKRSVELDGENPDALNYLGYIYAEDGIMLDEAQELINKALEIDPGNGAYIDSLGWVYFKKGMIDDALAQIEKAAGLLEDAEVFEHLGDAYQAKGDIERARGAYERALGLEPERKSAQERLEKLRPGNPINASR
;
A
#
# COMPACT_ATOMS: atom_id res chain seq x y z
N MET A 1 4.45 10.40 -6.18
CA MET A 1 3.83 11.51 -6.95
C MET A 1 2.31 11.45 -6.77
N ARG A 2 1.79 12.01 -5.68
CA ARG A 2 0.34 12.07 -5.41
C ARG A 2 -0.24 13.23 -6.22
N LYS A 3 -1.02 12.92 -7.26
CA LYS A 3 -1.93 13.88 -7.91
C LYS A 3 -3.06 14.17 -6.92
N LEU A 4 -2.87 15.16 -6.05
CA LEU A 4 -3.98 15.88 -5.45
C LEU A 4 -4.68 16.60 -6.60
N ALA A 5 -5.99 16.38 -6.72
CA ALA A 5 -6.83 17.05 -7.69
C ALA A 5 -6.60 18.56 -7.58
N SER A 6 -6.16 19.17 -8.68
CA SER A 6 -6.07 20.62 -8.79
C SER A 6 -7.49 21.17 -8.64
N VAL A 7 -7.82 21.65 -7.44
CA VAL A 7 -8.95 22.55 -7.25
C VAL A 7 -8.54 23.84 -7.94
N THR A 8 -8.87 23.96 -9.21
CA THR A 8 -8.76 25.21 -9.94
C THR A 8 -9.79 26.15 -9.33
N ILE A 9 -9.39 26.90 -8.29
CA ILE A 9 -10.18 28.00 -7.74
C ILE A 9 -10.24 29.05 -8.84
N THR A 10 -11.25 28.95 -9.70
CA THR A 10 -11.57 30.00 -10.65
C THR A 10 -12.12 31.14 -9.81
N LEU A 11 -11.30 32.17 -9.57
CA LEU A 11 -11.73 33.41 -8.93
C LEU A 11 -12.74 34.09 -9.86
N ALA A 12 -14.00 33.68 -9.78
CA ALA A 12 -15.10 34.36 -10.42
C ALA A 12 -15.38 35.63 -9.61
N VAL A 13 -14.65 36.71 -9.93
CA VAL A 13 -14.94 38.05 -9.44
C VAL A 13 -16.27 38.47 -10.04
N PHE A 14 -17.36 38.28 -9.29
CA PHE A 14 -18.67 38.82 -9.64
C PHE A 14 -18.58 40.34 -9.67
N PHE A 15 -18.73 40.92 -10.86
CA PHE A 15 -18.95 42.36 -11.06
C PHE A 15 -20.33 42.71 -10.49
N PHE A 16 -20.39 43.15 -9.24
CA PHE A 16 -21.57 43.82 -8.71
C PHE A 16 -21.47 45.33 -9.05
N CYS A 17 -22.10 45.73 -10.16
CA CYS A 17 -22.41 47.12 -10.42
C CYS A 17 -23.56 47.56 -9.47
N ALA A 18 -23.23 47.84 -8.21
CA ALA A 18 -24.15 48.56 -7.33
C ALA A 18 -24.05 50.06 -7.66
N GLY A 19 -25.01 50.55 -8.45
CA GLY A 19 -25.21 51.98 -8.64
C GLY A 19 -25.55 52.64 -7.30
N THR A 20 -24.57 53.35 -6.73
CA THR A 20 -24.81 54.29 -5.64
C THR A 20 -24.80 55.69 -6.24
N SER A 21 -25.97 56.32 -6.28
CA SER A 21 -26.12 57.72 -6.63
C SER A 21 -25.50 58.58 -5.52
N ILE A 22 -24.27 59.04 -5.74
CA ILE A 22 -23.65 60.05 -4.88
C ILE A 22 -24.21 61.41 -5.32
N GLY A 23 -25.18 61.93 -4.57
CA GLY A 23 -25.64 63.32 -4.71
C GLY A 23 -24.52 64.28 -4.32
N PHE A 24 -24.02 65.08 -5.26
CA PHE A 24 -22.99 66.09 -5.02
C PHE A 24 -23.63 67.44 -4.67
N SER A 25 -23.49 67.89 -3.41
CA SER A 25 -23.90 69.24 -2.97
C SER A 25 -22.71 70.17 -2.62
N LYS A 26 -21.46 69.81 -2.94
CA LYS A 26 -20.28 70.70 -2.88
C LYS A 26 -19.29 70.42 -4.02
N LYS A 27 -18.68 71.49 -4.57
CA LYS A 27 -17.63 71.38 -5.61
C LYS A 27 -16.41 70.62 -5.03
N PRO A 28 -15.93 69.54 -5.67
CA PRO A 28 -14.76 68.81 -5.22
C PRO A 28 -13.48 69.66 -5.31
N THR A 29 -12.54 69.44 -4.40
CA THR A 29 -11.22 70.07 -4.43
C THR A 29 -10.40 69.56 -5.63
N GLU A 30 -9.47 70.36 -6.13
CA GLU A 30 -8.63 70.00 -7.28
C GLU A 30 -7.86 68.67 -7.06
N ALA A 31 -7.38 68.43 -5.83
CA ALA A 31 -6.75 67.17 -5.45
C ALA A 31 -7.70 65.96 -5.60
N LEU A 32 -8.95 66.08 -5.14
CA LEU A 32 -9.95 65.01 -5.24
C LEU A 32 -10.28 64.68 -6.70
N SER A 33 -10.40 65.69 -7.56
CA SER A 33 -10.61 65.49 -8.99
C SER A 33 -9.41 64.81 -9.68
N ARG A 34 -8.17 65.14 -9.28
CA ARG A 34 -6.95 64.51 -9.81
C ARG A 34 -6.80 63.06 -9.32
N THR A 35 -7.06 62.77 -8.03
CA THR A 35 -7.10 61.39 -7.50
C THR A 35 -8.08 60.52 -8.28
N PHE A 36 -9.30 61.03 -8.51
CA PHE A 36 -10.31 60.30 -9.27
C PHE A 36 -9.89 60.06 -10.72
N ALA A 37 -9.25 61.03 -11.38
CA ALA A 37 -8.75 60.86 -12.74
C ALA A 37 -7.69 59.74 -12.83
N HIS A 38 -6.72 59.73 -11.93
CA HIS A 38 -5.71 58.65 -11.83
C HIS A 38 -6.36 57.29 -11.55
N TYR A 39 -7.28 57.23 -10.59
CA TYR A 39 -8.01 55.99 -10.27
C TYR A 39 -8.76 55.41 -11.48
N ILE A 40 -9.54 56.24 -12.20
CA ILE A 40 -10.28 55.77 -13.39
C ILE A 40 -9.32 55.32 -14.49
N ARG A 41 -8.19 56.02 -14.70
CA ARG A 41 -7.17 55.62 -15.66
C ARG A 41 -6.53 54.27 -15.29
N GLY A 42 -6.27 54.05 -14.00
CA GLY A 42 -5.83 52.77 -13.46
C GLY A 42 -6.83 51.65 -13.75
N VAL A 43 -8.12 51.86 -13.45
CA VAL A 43 -9.20 50.89 -13.73
C VAL A 43 -9.31 50.57 -15.23
N LEU A 44 -9.10 51.57 -16.10
CA LEU A 44 -9.09 51.35 -17.55
C LEU A 44 -7.91 50.49 -17.98
N TYR A 45 -6.71 50.74 -17.47
CA TYR A 45 -5.54 49.91 -17.76
C TYR A 45 -5.67 48.48 -17.21
N ASP A 46 -6.22 48.34 -16.00
CA ASP A 46 -6.57 47.06 -15.37
C ASP A 46 -7.51 46.25 -16.29
N SER A 47 -8.59 46.87 -16.80
CA SER A 47 -9.54 46.23 -17.72
C SER A 47 -8.94 45.81 -19.07
N GLN A 48 -7.82 46.44 -19.45
CA GLN A 48 -7.05 46.11 -20.66
C GLN A 48 -5.90 45.12 -20.38
N ASN A 49 -5.82 44.57 -19.17
CA ASN A 49 -4.74 43.70 -18.70
C ASN A 49 -3.34 44.34 -18.77
N LYS A 50 -3.27 45.69 -18.68
CA LYS A 50 -2.02 46.46 -18.64
C LYS A 50 -1.62 46.73 -17.19
N ILE A 51 -1.23 45.66 -16.49
CA ILE A 51 -1.05 45.63 -15.02
C ILE A 51 -0.05 46.70 -14.54
N ASP A 52 1.13 46.82 -15.16
CA ASP A 52 2.15 47.77 -14.72
C ASP A 52 1.67 49.23 -14.79
N ARG A 53 0.93 49.57 -15.85
CA ARG A 53 0.36 50.92 -16.00
C ARG A 53 -0.78 51.15 -15.02
N ALA A 54 -1.59 50.13 -14.73
CA ALA A 54 -2.64 50.24 -13.73
C ALA A 54 -2.03 50.52 -12.33
N ILE A 55 -0.97 49.79 -11.97
CA ILE A 55 -0.20 49.99 -10.74
C ILE A 55 0.33 51.43 -10.65
N GLU A 56 0.99 51.93 -11.71
CA GLU A 56 1.52 53.29 -11.75
C GLU A 56 0.42 54.34 -11.50
N GLU A 57 -0.75 54.18 -12.13
CA GLU A 57 -1.88 55.08 -11.94
C GLU A 57 -2.48 55.02 -10.55
N TYR A 58 -2.56 53.82 -9.95
CA TYR A 58 -3.02 53.68 -8.57
C TYR A 58 -2.04 54.30 -7.58
N LEU A 59 -0.73 54.14 -7.78
CA LEU A 59 0.29 54.80 -6.95
C LEU A 59 0.23 56.33 -7.08
N ASN A 60 0.04 56.87 -8.29
CA ASN A 60 -0.17 58.30 -8.50
C ASN A 60 -1.44 58.81 -7.81
N ALA A 61 -2.52 58.02 -7.79
CA ALA A 61 -3.73 58.36 -7.06
C ALA A 61 -3.51 58.35 -5.53
N LEU A 62 -2.78 57.35 -5.01
CA LEU A 62 -2.46 57.22 -3.59
C LEU A 62 -1.47 58.29 -3.09
N ALA A 63 -0.63 58.84 -3.96
CA ALA A 63 0.22 60.00 -3.65
C ALA A 63 -0.60 61.27 -3.34
N LEU A 64 -1.83 61.36 -3.85
CA LEU A 64 -2.76 62.48 -3.63
C LEU A 64 -3.77 62.19 -2.50
N ASP A 65 -4.20 60.93 -2.36
CA ASP A 65 -5.04 60.45 -1.27
C ASP A 65 -4.62 59.05 -0.83
N SER A 66 -3.78 58.99 0.21
CA SER A 66 -3.26 57.74 0.76
C SER A 66 -4.26 56.99 1.65
N THR A 67 -5.52 57.42 1.71
CA THR A 67 -6.54 56.86 2.61
C THR A 67 -7.70 56.23 1.85
N ALA A 68 -7.63 56.17 0.52
CA ALA A 68 -8.68 55.67 -0.36
C ALA A 68 -8.67 54.12 -0.42
N PRO A 69 -9.57 53.40 0.29
CA PRO A 69 -9.44 51.95 0.45
C PRO A 69 -9.72 51.18 -0.85
N ALA A 70 -10.53 51.75 -1.75
CA ALA A 70 -10.82 51.15 -3.06
C ALA A 70 -9.58 51.10 -3.97
N ILE A 71 -8.66 52.06 -3.83
CA ILE A 71 -7.43 52.14 -4.62
C ILE A 71 -6.43 51.11 -4.10
N HIS A 72 -6.20 51.07 -2.78
CA HIS A 72 -5.38 50.04 -2.13
C HIS A 72 -5.88 48.62 -2.48
N GLN A 73 -7.20 48.37 -2.47
CA GLN A 73 -7.75 47.06 -2.83
C GLN A 73 -7.47 46.68 -4.30
N ARG A 74 -7.60 47.62 -5.25
CA ARG A 74 -7.29 47.40 -6.66
C ARG A 74 -5.81 47.16 -6.88
N LEU A 75 -4.98 47.97 -6.24
CA LEU A 75 -3.53 47.85 -6.27
C LEU A 75 -3.06 46.49 -5.72
N ALA A 76 -3.64 46.02 -4.62
CA ALA A 76 -3.38 44.69 -4.09
C ALA A 76 -3.68 43.58 -5.10
N ILE A 77 -4.83 43.64 -5.79
CA ILE A 77 -5.22 42.65 -6.80
C ILE A 77 -4.22 42.62 -7.97
N ASP A 78 -3.76 43.79 -8.41
CA ASP A 78 -2.76 43.88 -9.48
C ASP A 78 -1.36 43.42 -9.04
N TYR A 79 -1.00 43.63 -7.77
CA TYR A 79 0.18 43.02 -7.18
C TYR A 79 0.08 41.48 -7.12
N ILE A 80 -1.09 40.93 -6.77
CA ILE A 80 -1.32 39.47 -6.83
C ILE A 80 -1.13 38.94 -8.25
N ARG A 81 -1.72 39.62 -9.25
CA ARG A 81 -1.64 39.21 -10.67
C ARG A 81 -0.23 39.33 -11.25
N SER A 82 0.58 40.25 -10.73
CA SER A 82 1.99 40.42 -11.12
C SER A 82 2.97 39.62 -10.27
N GLY A 83 2.49 38.80 -9.32
CA GLY A 83 3.34 37.97 -8.45
C GLY A 83 4.07 38.74 -7.34
N GLN A 84 3.73 40.01 -7.11
CA GLN A 84 4.32 40.85 -6.05
C GLN A 84 3.57 40.65 -4.73
N TYR A 85 3.66 39.45 -4.16
CA TYR A 85 2.82 39.04 -3.03
C TYR A 85 3.05 39.86 -1.75
N GLU A 86 4.29 40.26 -1.45
CA GLU A 86 4.58 41.06 -0.26
C GLU A 86 3.86 42.41 -0.31
N LYS A 87 3.91 43.08 -1.47
CA LYS A 87 3.22 44.35 -1.67
C LYS A 87 1.70 44.18 -1.66
N ALA A 88 1.19 43.09 -2.23
CA ALA A 88 -0.23 42.79 -2.16
C ALA A 88 -0.71 42.64 -0.70
N GLU A 89 0.07 41.97 0.13
CA GLU A 89 -0.22 41.79 1.55
C GLU A 89 -0.27 43.13 2.29
N GLU A 90 0.74 43.99 2.08
CA GLU A 90 0.80 45.34 2.66
C GLU A 90 -0.46 46.15 2.33
N GLU A 91 -0.85 46.18 1.05
CA GLU A 91 -2.03 46.90 0.57
C GLU A 91 -3.33 46.35 1.18
N LEU A 92 -3.50 45.04 1.27
CA LEU A 92 -4.67 44.41 1.89
C LEU A 92 -4.75 44.71 3.40
N LEU A 93 -3.61 44.74 4.10
CA LEU A 93 -3.56 45.11 5.52
C LEU A 93 -3.89 46.59 5.74
N ILE A 94 -3.50 47.48 4.82
CA ILE A 94 -3.93 48.89 4.84
C ILE A 94 -5.45 48.97 4.69
N VAL A 95 -6.06 48.25 3.74
CA VAL A 95 -7.53 48.23 3.57
C VAL A 95 -8.22 47.67 4.82
N LYS A 96 -7.69 46.58 5.43
CA LYS A 96 -8.21 46.03 6.70
C LYS A 96 -8.17 47.09 7.82
N LYS A 97 -7.12 47.91 7.90
CA LYS A 97 -7.02 49.00 8.89
C LYS A 97 -7.99 50.15 8.63
N LEU A 98 -8.15 50.56 7.37
CA LEU A 98 -9.05 51.64 6.96
C LEU A 98 -10.53 51.25 7.06
N LYS A 99 -10.84 49.98 6.79
CA LYS A 99 -12.20 49.41 6.89
C LYS A 99 -12.22 48.11 7.71
N PRO A 100 -12.12 48.17 9.05
CA PRO A 100 -12.04 46.97 9.91
C PRO A 100 -13.26 46.03 9.83
N ARG A 101 -14.41 46.57 9.41
CA ARG A 101 -15.68 45.83 9.26
C ARG A 101 -16.00 45.45 7.82
N ASP A 102 -15.09 45.70 6.86
CA ASP A 102 -15.32 45.30 5.48
C ASP A 102 -15.09 43.80 5.30
N LYS A 103 -16.19 43.06 5.14
CA LYS A 103 -16.18 41.60 4.94
C LYS A 103 -15.43 41.21 3.67
N GLY A 104 -15.64 41.94 2.57
CA GLY A 104 -15.10 41.60 1.25
C GLY A 104 -13.57 41.58 1.22
N THR A 105 -12.92 42.63 1.71
CA THR A 105 -11.45 42.69 1.77
C THR A 105 -10.87 41.59 2.65
N ARG A 106 -11.51 41.28 3.79
CA ARG A 106 -11.02 40.24 4.70
C ARG A 106 -11.14 38.84 4.08
N ILE A 107 -12.18 38.58 3.29
CA ILE A 107 -12.26 37.34 2.48
C ILE A 107 -11.14 37.30 1.45
N ILE A 108 -10.86 38.40 0.75
CA ILE A 108 -9.75 38.47 -0.21
C ILE A 108 -8.42 38.18 0.49
N LEU A 109 -8.17 38.76 1.67
CA LEU A 109 -6.97 38.52 2.48
C LEU A 109 -6.87 37.04 2.91
N ALA A 110 -7.97 36.44 3.35
CA ALA A 110 -7.98 35.04 3.75
C ALA A 110 -7.70 34.11 2.55
N HIS A 111 -8.34 34.34 1.40
CA HIS A 111 -8.06 33.61 0.17
C HIS A 111 -6.61 33.80 -0.32
N PHE A 112 -6.08 35.01 -0.20
CA PHE A 112 -4.70 35.33 -0.52
C PHE A 112 -3.72 34.51 0.34
N TYR A 113 -3.98 34.37 1.64
CA TYR A 113 -3.19 33.52 2.51
C TYR A 113 -3.36 32.03 2.19
N THR A 114 -4.59 31.55 1.96
CA THR A 114 -4.84 30.14 1.57
C THR A 114 -4.11 29.77 0.26
N ALA A 115 -4.13 30.65 -0.75
CA ALA A 115 -3.47 30.43 -2.03
C ALA A 115 -1.93 30.35 -1.91
N GLN A 116 -1.36 30.94 -0.86
CA GLN A 116 0.06 30.86 -0.54
C GLN A 116 0.39 29.75 0.47
N GLU A 117 -0.56 28.88 0.79
CA GLU A 117 -0.42 27.83 1.81
C GLU A 117 -0.08 28.37 3.22
N LYS A 118 -0.30 29.68 3.45
CA LYS A 118 -0.20 30.35 4.76
C LYS A 118 -1.46 30.08 5.58
N PHE A 119 -1.70 28.81 5.89
CA PHE A 119 -2.97 28.35 6.46
C PHE A 119 -3.25 28.96 7.84
N THR A 120 -2.22 29.23 8.66
CA THR A 120 -2.38 29.77 10.01
C THR A 120 -2.92 31.19 9.96
N GLU A 121 -2.37 32.02 9.08
CA GLU A 121 -2.80 33.39 8.83
C GLU A 121 -4.18 33.43 8.20
N ALA A 122 -4.46 32.53 7.24
CA ALA A 122 -5.80 32.39 6.67
C ALA A 122 -6.84 32.05 7.75
N ALA A 123 -6.55 31.05 8.60
CA ALA A 123 -7.44 30.62 9.67
C ALA A 123 -7.73 31.76 10.65
N ALA A 124 -6.70 32.52 11.06
CA ALA A 124 -6.87 33.68 11.94
C ALA A 124 -7.83 34.73 11.35
N VAL A 125 -7.72 35.03 10.04
CA VAL A 125 -8.64 35.97 9.37
C VAL A 125 -10.06 35.42 9.32
N TYR A 126 -10.23 34.13 9.04
CA TYR A 126 -11.54 33.47 9.04
C TYR A 126 -12.16 33.36 10.44
N GLU A 127 -11.38 33.12 11.49
CA GLU A 127 -11.85 33.14 12.88
C GLU A 127 -12.38 34.51 13.28
N GLU A 128 -11.66 35.59 12.91
CA GLU A 128 -12.16 36.95 13.12
C GLU A 128 -13.46 37.18 12.33
N LEU A 129 -13.58 36.61 11.12
CA LEU A 129 -14.76 36.76 10.26
C LEU A 129 -15.94 35.98 10.83
N GLN A 130 -15.71 34.78 11.34
CA GLN A 130 -16.70 33.94 12.01
C GLN A 130 -17.28 34.67 13.23
N LYS A 131 -16.44 35.33 14.05
CA LYS A 131 -16.92 36.11 15.21
C LYS A 131 -17.86 37.25 14.80
N ALA A 132 -17.60 37.89 13.65
CA ALA A 132 -18.43 38.98 13.13
C ALA A 132 -19.69 38.47 12.40
N TYR A 133 -19.60 37.31 11.76
CA TYR A 133 -20.64 36.72 10.92
C TYR A 133 -20.83 35.22 11.27
N PRO A 134 -21.33 34.89 12.48
CA PRO A 134 -21.30 33.52 13.02
C PRO A 134 -22.18 32.51 12.26
N SER A 135 -23.11 32.99 11.45
CA SER A 135 -23.99 32.14 10.63
C SER A 135 -23.61 32.11 9.15
N ASP A 136 -22.51 32.75 8.76
CA ASP A 136 -22.13 32.81 7.35
C ASP A 136 -21.53 31.49 6.87
N LEU A 137 -22.24 30.81 5.98
CA LEU A 137 -21.90 29.46 5.54
C LEU A 137 -20.59 29.39 4.74
N GLU A 138 -20.26 30.44 4.00
CA GLU A 138 -19.02 30.48 3.21
C GLU A 138 -17.82 30.58 4.15
N ILE A 139 -17.89 31.48 5.14
CA ILE A 139 -16.85 31.63 6.17
C ILE A 139 -16.68 30.34 6.98
N LEU A 140 -17.78 29.72 7.42
CA LEU A 140 -17.73 28.47 8.17
C LEU A 140 -17.14 27.33 7.33
N ALA A 141 -17.53 27.20 6.06
CA ALA A 141 -16.98 26.17 5.18
C ALA A 141 -15.47 26.34 4.98
N SER A 142 -15.01 27.55 4.62
CA SER A 142 -13.58 27.82 4.44
C SER A 142 -12.77 27.61 5.71
N LEU A 143 -13.29 28.00 6.88
CA LEU A 143 -12.61 27.76 8.16
C LEU A 143 -12.54 26.27 8.50
N ALA A 144 -13.60 25.51 8.24
CA ALA A 144 -13.61 24.06 8.46
C ALA A 144 -12.57 23.36 7.59
N ASP A 145 -12.48 23.72 6.31
CA ASP A 145 -11.50 23.15 5.37
C ASP A 145 -10.06 23.45 5.82
N LEU A 146 -9.79 24.67 6.29
CA LEU A 146 -8.49 25.03 6.84
C LEU A 146 -8.14 24.23 8.10
N TYR A 147 -9.08 24.04 9.03
CA TYR A 147 -8.84 23.19 10.19
C TYR A 147 -8.58 21.73 9.82
N VAL A 148 -9.25 21.20 8.80
CA VAL A 148 -8.97 19.85 8.29
C VAL A 148 -7.57 19.74 7.68
N ILE A 149 -7.12 20.75 6.94
CA ILE A 149 -5.75 20.82 6.37
C ILE A 149 -4.70 20.92 7.47
N GLN A 150 -4.99 21.67 8.53
CA GLN A 150 -4.10 21.88 9.67
C GLN A 150 -4.11 20.73 10.69
N GLU A 151 -4.87 19.67 10.47
CA GLU A 151 -5.03 18.56 11.43
C GLU A 151 -5.50 19.08 12.81
N LYS A 152 -6.42 20.05 12.78
CA LYS A 152 -7.13 20.58 13.96
C LYS A 152 -8.53 19.98 14.03
N GLU A 153 -8.61 18.69 14.34
CA GLU A 153 -9.85 17.92 14.18
C GLU A 153 -10.98 18.39 15.10
N GLU A 154 -10.69 18.75 16.36
CA GLU A 154 -11.73 19.17 17.31
C GLU A 154 -12.34 20.53 16.93
N GLU A 155 -11.52 21.46 16.45
CA GLU A 155 -11.98 22.74 15.89
C GLU A 155 -12.79 22.51 14.61
N ALA A 156 -12.33 21.63 13.70
CA ALA A 156 -13.09 21.26 12.51
C ALA A 156 -14.46 20.66 12.86
N ILE A 157 -14.52 19.73 13.83
CA ILE A 157 -15.77 19.13 14.34
C ILE A 157 -16.74 20.22 14.81
N SER A 158 -16.25 21.19 15.59
CA SER A 158 -17.07 22.30 16.09
C SER A 158 -17.67 23.13 14.95
N ILE A 159 -16.89 23.45 13.91
CA ILE A 159 -17.38 24.19 12.75
C ILE A 159 -18.37 23.36 11.92
N TYR A 160 -18.08 22.08 11.67
CA TYR A 160 -19.00 21.20 10.94
C TYR A 160 -20.33 20.99 11.69
N GLN A 161 -20.32 20.95 13.01
CA GLN A 161 -21.55 20.94 13.82
C GLN A 161 -22.35 22.25 13.68
N GLN A 162 -21.69 23.40 13.58
CA GLN A 162 -22.37 24.68 13.31
C GLN A 162 -22.98 24.71 11.90
N LEU A 163 -22.24 24.24 10.90
CA LEU A 163 -22.75 24.08 9.53
C LEU A 163 -23.98 23.19 9.48
N LEU A 164 -23.96 22.07 10.21
CA LEU A 164 -25.08 21.14 10.28
C LEU A 164 -26.31 21.72 10.98
N LYS A 165 -26.16 22.59 11.98
CA LYS A 165 -27.31 23.30 12.59
C LYS A 165 -28.08 24.15 11.57
N GLN A 166 -27.39 24.68 10.56
CA GLN A 166 -27.98 25.51 9.52
C GLN A 166 -28.46 24.69 8.32
N LYS A 167 -27.73 23.63 7.98
CA LYS A 167 -28.03 22.71 6.87
C LYS A 167 -28.10 21.27 7.39
N PRO A 168 -29.17 20.92 8.13
CA PRO A 168 -29.29 19.59 8.73
C PRO A 168 -29.37 18.48 7.67
N ASP A 169 -29.93 18.78 6.50
CA ASP A 169 -30.14 17.82 5.41
C ASP A 169 -29.02 17.89 4.35
N SER A 170 -27.77 18.08 4.77
CA SER A 170 -26.61 18.06 3.87
C SER A 170 -25.83 16.76 4.01
N ALA A 171 -25.95 15.90 3.00
CA ALA A 171 -25.17 14.65 2.93
C ALA A 171 -23.65 14.89 2.98
N GLN A 172 -23.16 15.93 2.27
CA GLN A 172 -21.74 16.30 2.25
C GLN A 172 -21.20 16.69 3.64
N ILE A 173 -21.95 17.50 4.40
CA ILE A 173 -21.54 17.92 5.76
C ILE A 173 -21.49 16.72 6.68
N HIS A 174 -22.49 15.83 6.61
CA HIS A 174 -22.48 14.59 7.36
C HIS A 174 -21.31 13.68 6.98
N PHE A 175 -21.02 13.51 5.69
CA PHE A 175 -19.88 12.73 5.23
C PHE A 175 -18.53 13.31 5.71
N ASN A 176 -18.32 14.62 5.60
CA ASN A 176 -17.09 15.27 6.05
C ASN A 176 -16.90 15.11 7.56
N LEU A 177 -17.97 15.34 8.34
CA LEU A 177 -17.93 15.16 9.79
C LEU A 177 -17.66 13.70 10.17
N GLY A 178 -18.26 12.74 9.46
CA GLY A 178 -17.97 11.32 9.65
C GLY A 178 -16.50 10.98 9.37
N THR A 179 -15.93 11.55 8.30
CA THR A 179 -14.51 11.36 7.93
C THR A 179 -13.57 11.91 9.00
N ILE A 180 -13.88 13.07 9.59
CA ILE A 180 -13.10 13.64 10.69
C ILE A 180 -13.21 12.74 11.93
N PHE A 181 -14.39 12.21 12.24
CA PHE A 181 -14.57 11.26 13.33
C PHE A 181 -13.75 9.98 13.16
N VAL A 182 -13.60 9.47 11.93
CA VAL A 182 -12.67 8.35 11.65
C VAL A 182 -11.24 8.72 12.02
N LYS A 183 -10.76 9.92 11.65
CA LYS A 183 -9.39 10.37 11.96
C LYS A 183 -9.10 10.41 13.47
N VAL A 184 -10.08 10.80 14.27
CA VAL A 184 -9.97 10.82 15.75
C VAL A 184 -10.40 9.52 16.42
N ASN A 185 -10.51 8.41 15.65
CA ASN A 185 -10.89 7.08 16.12
C ASN A 185 -12.28 7.00 16.79
N LYS A 186 -13.17 7.97 16.55
CA LYS A 186 -14.56 8.00 17.02
C LYS A 186 -15.47 7.28 16.01
N PHE A 187 -15.27 5.97 15.88
CA PHE A 187 -15.87 5.15 14.83
C PHE A 187 -17.40 5.10 14.87
N LYS A 188 -18.02 5.09 16.06
CA LYS A 188 -19.49 5.04 16.19
C LYS A 188 -20.16 6.33 15.72
N GLU A 189 -19.54 7.46 16.03
CA GLU A 189 -19.97 8.77 15.58
C GLU A 189 -19.80 8.90 14.06
N ALA A 190 -18.68 8.40 13.52
CA ALA A 190 -18.46 8.34 12.09
C ALA A 190 -19.56 7.55 11.36
N GLU A 191 -19.83 6.33 11.83
CA GLU A 191 -20.88 5.46 11.29
C GLU A 191 -22.25 6.15 11.28
N THR A 192 -22.61 6.80 12.39
CA THR A 192 -23.87 7.53 12.54
C THR A 192 -23.99 8.63 11.47
N HIS A 193 -22.91 9.35 11.22
CA HIS A 193 -22.88 10.43 10.24
C HIS A 193 -22.90 9.92 8.80
N PHE A 194 -22.19 8.85 8.47
CA PHE A 194 -22.27 8.23 7.15
C PHE A 194 -23.67 7.66 6.86
N LYS A 195 -24.31 7.00 7.83
CA LYS A 195 -25.70 6.52 7.71
C LYS A 195 -26.69 7.67 7.50
N LYS A 196 -26.49 8.83 8.14
CA LYS A 196 -27.30 10.03 7.87
C LYS A 196 -27.06 10.58 6.47
N ALA A 197 -25.82 10.62 5.99
CA ALA A 197 -25.51 11.04 4.62
C ALA A 197 -26.26 10.17 3.60
N LEU A 198 -26.26 8.84 3.77
CA LEU A 198 -27.00 7.91 2.90
C LEU A 198 -28.52 8.02 3.03
N LYS A 199 -29.04 8.36 4.22
CA LYS A 199 -30.48 8.64 4.36
C LYS A 199 -30.92 9.86 3.55
N ILE A 200 -30.06 10.87 3.41
CA ILE A 200 -30.32 12.09 2.64
C ILE A 200 -30.09 11.87 1.15
N SER A 201 -28.99 11.17 0.79
CA SER A 201 -28.60 10.86 -0.58
C SER A 201 -28.23 9.37 -0.65
N PRO A 202 -29.19 8.49 -1.01
CA PRO A 202 -28.97 7.04 -1.04
C PRO A 202 -27.89 6.57 -2.01
N ASP A 203 -27.56 7.38 -3.01
CA ASP A 203 -26.53 7.15 -4.03
C ASP A 203 -25.16 7.76 -3.68
N TYR A 204 -24.95 8.17 -2.42
CA TYR A 204 -23.71 8.80 -1.99
C TYR A 204 -22.57 7.78 -1.85
N LEU A 205 -21.93 7.46 -2.99
CA LEU A 205 -20.89 6.44 -3.13
C LEU A 205 -19.82 6.49 -2.04
N GLN A 206 -19.30 7.67 -1.71
CA GLN A 206 -18.23 7.83 -0.74
C GLN A 206 -18.66 7.40 0.68
N ALA A 207 -19.94 7.55 1.02
CA ALA A 207 -20.47 7.15 2.32
C ALA A 207 -20.69 5.63 2.39
N GLU A 208 -21.14 4.98 1.31
CA GLU A 208 -21.18 3.51 1.23
C GLU A 208 -19.77 2.93 1.38
N LEU A 209 -18.78 3.49 0.66
CA LEU A 209 -17.38 3.04 0.79
C LEU A 209 -16.81 3.26 2.19
N ALA A 210 -17.12 4.39 2.82
CA ALA A 210 -16.65 4.69 4.18
C ALA A 210 -17.26 3.72 5.20
N LEU A 211 -18.54 3.36 5.07
CA LEU A 211 -19.17 2.35 5.91
C LEU A 211 -18.60 0.96 5.67
N GLY A 212 -18.37 0.57 4.41
CA GLY A 212 -17.72 -0.71 4.09
C GLY A 212 -16.34 -0.84 4.74
N LEU A 213 -15.51 0.20 4.65
CA LEU A 213 -14.20 0.24 5.31
C LEU A 213 -14.30 0.19 6.83
N LEU A 214 -15.28 0.90 7.40
CA LEU A 214 -15.49 0.92 8.85
C LEU A 214 -15.93 -0.45 9.37
N SER A 215 -16.80 -1.14 8.64
CA SER A 215 -17.20 -2.51 8.94
C SER A 215 -16.02 -3.49 8.83
N GLU A 216 -15.08 -3.30 7.88
CA GLU A 216 -13.85 -4.10 7.84
C GLU A 216 -12.93 -3.87 9.05
N ILE A 217 -12.80 -2.63 9.51
CA ILE A 217 -12.03 -2.28 10.73
C ILE A 217 -12.65 -2.98 11.95
N ASN A 218 -13.97 -2.98 12.04
CA ASN A 218 -14.73 -3.64 13.09
C ASN A 218 -14.83 -5.18 12.92
N GLN A 219 -14.15 -5.77 11.93
CA GLN A 219 -14.19 -7.20 11.58
C GLN A 219 -15.61 -7.72 11.24
N ASN A 220 -16.55 -6.84 10.91
CA ASN A 220 -17.89 -7.20 10.44
C ASN A 220 -17.88 -7.36 8.92
N LEU A 221 -17.28 -8.46 8.44
CA LEU A 221 -17.11 -8.74 7.01
C LEU A 221 -18.44 -8.81 6.23
N PRO A 222 -19.54 -9.40 6.76
CA PRO A 222 -20.82 -9.43 6.05
C PRO A 222 -21.40 -8.03 5.76
N GLU A 223 -21.33 -7.11 6.73
CA GLU A 223 -21.81 -5.73 6.54
C GLU A 223 -20.90 -4.96 5.56
N ALA A 224 -19.58 -5.18 5.63
CA ALA A 224 -18.65 -4.59 4.67
C ALA A 224 -18.98 -5.03 3.22
N ILE A 225 -19.28 -6.31 3.03
CA ILE A 225 -19.71 -6.87 1.74
C ILE A 225 -20.97 -6.16 1.23
N GLU A 226 -21.99 -5.97 2.09
CA GLU A 226 -23.24 -5.30 1.71
C GLU A 226 -22.99 -3.87 1.24
N HIS A 227 -22.19 -3.10 1.98
CA HIS A 227 -21.82 -1.72 1.61
C HIS A 227 -21.02 -1.64 0.31
N TYR A 228 -20.06 -2.56 0.09
CA TYR A 228 -19.33 -2.61 -1.17
C TYR A 228 -20.20 -3.03 -2.36
N GLN A 229 -21.19 -3.90 -2.15
CA GLN A 229 -22.18 -4.23 -3.19
C GLN A 229 -23.03 -3.02 -3.56
N LYS A 230 -23.55 -2.26 -2.58
CA LYS A 230 -24.28 -1.01 -2.83
C LYS A 230 -23.43 0.04 -3.54
N ALA A 231 -22.17 0.18 -3.14
CA ALA A 231 -21.23 1.07 -3.83
C ALA A 231 -21.07 0.70 -5.32
N LEU A 232 -21.08 -0.60 -5.66
CA LEU A 232 -21.03 -1.08 -7.05
C LEU A 232 -22.37 -0.93 -7.80
N GLU A 233 -23.51 -0.81 -7.11
CA GLU A 233 -24.78 -0.43 -7.75
C GLU A 233 -24.71 1.03 -8.26
N VAL A 234 -24.01 1.90 -7.54
CA VAL A 234 -23.81 3.31 -7.91
C VAL A 234 -22.70 3.49 -8.95
N ASP A 235 -21.55 2.82 -8.78
CA ASP A 235 -20.42 2.86 -9.71
C ASP A 235 -19.97 1.44 -10.13
N PRO A 236 -20.64 0.85 -11.15
CA PRO A 236 -20.40 -0.53 -11.57
C PRO A 236 -19.04 -0.79 -12.24
N LEU A 237 -18.25 0.25 -12.50
CA LEU A 237 -16.92 0.10 -13.14
C LEU A 237 -15.77 0.35 -12.16
N ASN A 238 -16.08 0.47 -10.86
CA ASN A 238 -15.07 0.77 -9.85
C ASN A 238 -14.22 -0.44 -9.48
N ILE A 239 -13.10 -0.62 -10.20
CA ILE A 239 -12.13 -1.71 -9.96
C ILE A 239 -11.66 -1.77 -8.50
N ASN A 240 -11.49 -0.62 -7.84
CA ASN A 240 -11.01 -0.60 -6.45
C ASN A 240 -12.03 -1.20 -5.49
N VAL A 241 -13.33 -1.03 -5.75
CA VAL A 241 -14.40 -1.61 -4.93
C VAL A 241 -14.51 -3.11 -5.18
N TYR A 242 -14.44 -3.57 -6.43
CA TYR A 242 -14.34 -5.00 -6.73
C TYR A 242 -13.15 -5.65 -6.03
N ARG A 243 -11.98 -4.99 -6.00
CA ARG A 243 -10.79 -5.51 -5.34
C ARG A 243 -10.99 -5.64 -3.83
N ARG A 244 -11.53 -4.61 -3.18
CA ARG A 244 -11.87 -4.65 -1.76
C ARG A 244 -12.88 -5.76 -1.48
N LEU A 245 -13.98 -5.79 -2.22
CA LEU A 245 -15.02 -6.82 -2.09
C LEU A 245 -14.46 -8.24 -2.26
N ALA A 246 -13.56 -8.47 -3.22
CA ALA A 246 -12.89 -9.76 -3.41
C ALA A 246 -12.04 -10.15 -2.18
N GLN A 247 -11.25 -9.21 -1.66
CA GLN A 247 -10.44 -9.41 -0.45
C GLN A 247 -11.31 -9.68 0.78
N THR A 248 -12.42 -8.94 0.94
CA THR A 248 -13.39 -9.15 2.02
C THR A 248 -14.04 -10.53 1.93
N TYR A 249 -14.47 -10.96 0.73
CA TYR A 249 -15.00 -12.31 0.52
C TYR A 249 -13.98 -13.41 0.85
N TYR A 250 -12.71 -13.23 0.48
CA TYR A 250 -11.66 -14.19 0.79
C TYR A 250 -11.43 -14.30 2.31
N ARG A 251 -11.41 -13.17 3.03
CA ARG A 251 -11.34 -13.14 4.50
C ARG A 251 -12.56 -13.79 5.16
N ASP A 252 -13.74 -13.61 4.57
CA ASP A 252 -15.01 -14.22 4.98
C ASP A 252 -15.12 -15.71 4.56
N LYS A 253 -14.05 -16.30 4.01
CA LYS A 253 -13.97 -17.70 3.53
C LYS A 253 -14.94 -18.03 2.38
N ARG A 254 -15.47 -17.01 1.69
CA ARG A 254 -16.32 -17.14 0.49
C ARG A 254 -15.46 -17.09 -0.77
N ILE A 255 -14.69 -18.15 -0.99
CA ILE A 255 -13.62 -18.20 -1.99
C ILE A 255 -14.14 -18.02 -3.42
N GLU A 256 -15.26 -18.67 -3.77
CA GLU A 256 -15.83 -18.59 -5.11
C GLU A 256 -16.32 -17.18 -5.44
N GLU A 257 -16.90 -16.48 -4.46
CA GLU A 257 -17.30 -15.08 -4.58
C GLU A 257 -16.09 -14.18 -4.84
N ALA A 258 -15.01 -14.36 -4.07
CA ALA A 258 -13.77 -13.61 -4.23
C ALA A 258 -13.21 -13.78 -5.65
N VAL A 259 -13.12 -15.03 -6.11
CA VAL A 259 -12.66 -15.35 -7.47
C VAL A 259 -13.57 -14.71 -8.54
N ARG A 260 -14.90 -14.70 -8.34
CA ARG A 260 -15.83 -14.03 -9.28
C ARG A 260 -15.54 -12.54 -9.39
N GLN A 261 -15.29 -11.85 -8.28
CA GLN A 261 -14.99 -10.42 -8.31
C GLN A 261 -13.64 -10.13 -8.98
N TYR A 262 -12.59 -10.87 -8.66
CA TYR A 262 -11.29 -10.71 -9.34
C TYR A 262 -11.38 -10.99 -10.84
N LYS A 263 -12.11 -12.02 -11.27
CA LYS A 263 -12.35 -12.27 -12.70
C LYS A 263 -13.12 -11.14 -13.37
N PHE A 264 -14.00 -10.44 -12.65
CA PHE A 264 -14.66 -9.25 -13.19
C PHE A 264 -13.69 -8.10 -13.40
N ILE A 265 -12.74 -7.88 -12.47
CA ILE A 265 -11.66 -6.90 -12.66
C ILE A 265 -10.86 -7.20 -13.93
N LEU A 266 -10.51 -8.47 -14.19
CA LEU A 266 -9.81 -8.86 -15.42
C LEU A 266 -10.63 -8.65 -16.69
N LYS A 267 -11.97 -8.70 -16.63
CA LYS A 267 -12.83 -8.31 -17.77
C LYS A 267 -12.77 -6.81 -18.04
N LEU A 268 -12.68 -5.99 -16.99
CA LEU A 268 -12.56 -4.53 -17.12
C LEU A 268 -11.15 -4.10 -17.52
N ASN A 269 -10.13 -4.78 -17.00
CA ASN A 269 -8.73 -4.53 -17.26
C ASN A 269 -7.94 -5.85 -17.36
N PRO A 270 -7.79 -6.43 -18.57
CA PRO A 270 -7.03 -7.66 -18.79
C PRO A 270 -5.52 -7.52 -18.53
N TYR A 271 -5.02 -6.33 -18.23
CA TYR A 271 -3.59 -6.06 -17.98
C TYR A 271 -3.27 -5.85 -16.50
N ASP A 272 -4.24 -6.04 -15.60
CA ASP A 272 -4.04 -5.89 -14.16
C ASP A 272 -3.28 -7.09 -13.57
N VAL A 273 -1.95 -7.04 -13.64
CA VAL A 273 -1.06 -8.08 -13.09
C VAL A 273 -1.31 -8.31 -11.61
N ASP A 274 -1.67 -7.29 -10.83
CA ASP A 274 -1.96 -7.46 -9.40
C ASP A 274 -3.14 -8.41 -9.19
N THR A 275 -4.20 -8.28 -9.99
CA THR A 275 -5.36 -9.19 -9.92
C THR A 275 -5.01 -10.63 -10.29
N TYR A 276 -4.12 -10.84 -11.27
CA TYR A 276 -3.62 -12.19 -11.60
C TYR A 276 -2.83 -12.81 -10.44
N LEU A 277 -1.98 -12.04 -9.77
CA LEU A 277 -1.22 -12.50 -8.61
C LEU A 277 -2.13 -12.82 -7.41
N GLU A 278 -3.17 -12.02 -7.18
CA GLU A 278 -4.17 -12.28 -6.13
C GLU A 278 -4.95 -13.58 -6.40
N LEU A 279 -5.38 -13.82 -7.65
CA LEU A 279 -6.01 -15.09 -8.02
C LEU A 279 -5.06 -16.28 -7.91
N ALA A 280 -3.81 -16.11 -8.31
CA ALA A 280 -2.79 -17.16 -8.21
C ALA A 280 -2.50 -17.54 -6.76
N TYR A 281 -2.42 -16.56 -5.86
CA TYR A 281 -2.30 -16.79 -4.42
C TYR A 281 -3.48 -17.62 -3.89
N ILE A 282 -4.71 -17.24 -4.23
CA ILE A 282 -5.91 -18.00 -3.86
C ILE A 282 -5.82 -19.44 -4.39
N TYR A 283 -5.50 -19.63 -5.67
CA TYR A 283 -5.45 -20.97 -6.26
C TYR A 283 -4.33 -21.84 -5.68
N LEU A 284 -3.19 -21.28 -5.31
CA LEU A 284 -2.13 -22.05 -4.63
C LEU A 284 -2.55 -22.47 -3.23
N ASN A 285 -3.18 -21.58 -2.44
CA ASN A 285 -3.65 -21.94 -1.10
C ASN A 285 -4.76 -22.99 -1.11
N GLU A 286 -5.58 -23.01 -2.15
CA GLU A 286 -6.65 -24.00 -2.34
C GLU A 286 -6.14 -25.28 -3.04
N GLU A 287 -4.83 -25.44 -3.22
CA GLU A 287 -4.18 -26.57 -3.91
C GLU A 287 -4.63 -26.76 -5.37
N LYS A 288 -5.21 -25.72 -5.98
CA LYS A 288 -5.70 -25.71 -7.37
C LYS A 288 -4.60 -25.27 -8.33
N ALA A 289 -3.46 -25.97 -8.32
CA ALA A 289 -2.27 -25.62 -9.12
C ALA A 289 -2.57 -25.48 -10.62
N GLY A 290 -3.41 -26.34 -11.20
CA GLY A 290 -3.83 -26.23 -12.60
C GLY A 290 -4.60 -24.95 -12.95
N GLN A 291 -5.42 -24.42 -12.02
CA GLN A 291 -6.13 -23.15 -12.21
C GLN A 291 -5.18 -21.96 -12.08
N CYS A 292 -4.21 -22.04 -11.17
CA CYS A 292 -3.14 -21.07 -11.03
C CYS A 292 -2.32 -20.94 -12.33
N ILE A 293 -1.86 -22.08 -12.87
CA ILE A 293 -1.13 -22.12 -14.15
C ILE A 293 -1.95 -21.46 -15.25
N LYS A 294 -3.22 -21.86 -15.41
CA LYS A 294 -4.08 -21.34 -16.47
C LYS A 294 -4.22 -19.82 -16.43
N ILE A 295 -4.45 -19.23 -15.25
CA ILE A 295 -4.67 -17.78 -15.14
C ILE A 295 -3.37 -16.98 -15.34
N LEU A 296 -2.23 -17.53 -14.91
CA LEU A 296 -0.92 -16.88 -15.12
C LEU A 296 -0.44 -17.02 -16.56
N GLU A 297 -0.62 -18.18 -17.21
CA GLU A 297 -0.35 -18.33 -18.64
C GLU A 297 -1.21 -17.36 -19.47
N GLU A 298 -2.48 -17.14 -19.10
CA GLU A 298 -3.34 -16.12 -19.71
C GLU A 298 -2.75 -14.71 -19.55
N ALA A 299 -2.31 -14.34 -18.35
CA ALA A 299 -1.67 -13.05 -18.10
C ALA A 299 -0.41 -12.84 -18.95
N GLU A 300 0.42 -13.89 -19.10
CA GLU A 300 1.67 -13.85 -19.87
C GLU A 300 1.42 -13.54 -21.36
N GLN A 301 0.27 -13.93 -21.92
CA GLN A 301 -0.12 -13.56 -23.30
C GLN A 301 -0.23 -12.04 -23.50
N HIS A 302 -0.44 -11.30 -22.41
CA HIS A 302 -0.53 -9.85 -22.42
C HIS A 302 0.75 -9.14 -21.94
N LYS A 303 1.85 -9.88 -21.79
CA LYS A 303 3.13 -9.37 -21.26
C LYS A 303 3.63 -8.10 -21.95
N ALA A 304 3.43 -7.97 -23.26
CA ALA A 304 3.84 -6.79 -24.01
C ALA A 304 3.21 -5.46 -23.51
N ASN A 305 2.10 -5.54 -22.77
CA ASN A 305 1.39 -4.39 -22.22
C ASN A 305 1.72 -4.13 -20.73
N TRP A 306 2.53 -4.97 -20.10
CA TRP A 306 2.86 -4.82 -18.69
C TRP A 306 3.68 -3.56 -18.44
N ARG A 307 3.28 -2.78 -17.43
CA ARG A 307 4.02 -1.62 -16.91
C ARG A 307 4.27 -1.83 -15.43
N ILE A 308 5.04 -2.86 -15.10
CA ILE A 308 5.28 -3.30 -13.72
C ILE A 308 6.77 -3.23 -13.37
N PRO A 309 7.12 -3.04 -12.09
CA PRO A 309 8.51 -3.16 -11.64
C PRO A 309 9.06 -4.56 -11.86
N ALA A 310 10.38 -4.66 -12.11
CA ALA A 310 11.07 -5.92 -12.35
C ALA A 310 10.87 -6.94 -11.21
N ALA A 311 10.88 -6.48 -9.95
CA ALA A 311 10.58 -7.31 -8.79
C ALA A 311 9.16 -7.93 -8.82
N LYS A 312 8.17 -7.25 -9.41
CA LYS A 312 6.81 -7.79 -9.57
C LYS A 312 6.77 -8.84 -10.68
N GLU A 313 7.51 -8.62 -11.77
CA GLU A 313 7.67 -9.61 -12.83
C GLU A 313 8.38 -10.89 -12.33
N ALA A 314 9.45 -10.73 -11.54
CA ALA A 314 10.11 -11.84 -10.86
C ALA A 314 9.12 -12.62 -9.97
N ARG A 315 8.37 -11.93 -9.11
CA ARG A 315 7.34 -12.57 -8.27
C ARG A 315 6.29 -13.32 -9.09
N PHE A 316 5.85 -12.77 -10.21
CA PHE A 316 4.91 -13.45 -11.11
C PHE A 316 5.45 -14.78 -11.60
N TYR A 317 6.67 -14.78 -12.13
CA TYR A 317 7.30 -15.99 -12.65
C TYR A 317 7.67 -16.99 -11.55
N LEU A 318 8.01 -16.51 -10.36
CA LEU A 318 8.20 -17.34 -9.18
C LEU A 318 6.94 -18.14 -8.83
N ILE A 319 5.78 -17.47 -8.77
CA ILE A 319 4.50 -18.10 -8.46
C ILE A 319 4.10 -19.08 -9.57
N LEU A 320 4.37 -18.75 -10.84
CA LEU A 320 4.14 -19.68 -11.95
C LEU A 320 5.02 -20.93 -11.85
N GLY A 321 6.30 -20.78 -11.49
CA GLY A 321 7.22 -21.90 -11.26
C GLY A 321 6.78 -22.79 -10.10
N LEU A 322 6.32 -22.18 -8.99
CA LEU A 322 5.75 -22.90 -7.85
C LEU A 322 4.50 -23.69 -8.26
N ALA A 323 3.62 -23.09 -9.08
CA ALA A 323 2.42 -23.76 -9.58
C ALA A 323 2.78 -24.94 -10.51
N TYR A 324 3.78 -24.80 -11.37
CA TYR A 324 4.29 -25.90 -12.18
C TYR A 324 4.92 -27.02 -11.35
N THR A 325 5.68 -26.66 -10.30
CA THR A 325 6.30 -27.63 -9.38
C THR A 325 5.23 -28.47 -8.70
N ARG A 326 4.18 -27.85 -8.15
CA ARG A 326 3.04 -28.55 -7.52
C ARG A 326 2.23 -29.40 -8.49
N ASN A 327 2.27 -29.07 -9.78
CA ASN A 327 1.59 -29.82 -10.83
C ASN A 327 2.53 -30.79 -11.57
N SER A 328 3.69 -31.10 -10.99
CA SER A 328 4.71 -32.03 -11.52
C SER A 328 5.19 -31.72 -12.94
N GLN A 329 5.16 -30.44 -13.34
CA GLN A 329 5.66 -29.95 -14.64
C GLN A 329 7.07 -29.38 -14.48
N GLU A 330 8.02 -30.25 -14.19
CA GLU A 330 9.39 -29.90 -13.79
C GLU A 330 10.12 -28.99 -14.78
N GLN A 331 10.11 -29.32 -16.08
CA GLN A 331 10.77 -28.53 -17.11
C GLN A 331 10.23 -27.09 -17.18
N LYS A 332 8.90 -26.94 -17.11
CA LYS A 332 8.27 -25.61 -17.11
C LYS A 332 8.50 -24.85 -15.82
N ALA A 333 8.62 -25.53 -14.68
CA ALA A 333 8.98 -24.91 -13.42
C ALA A 333 10.36 -24.27 -13.50
N VAL A 334 11.35 -25.02 -14.01
CA VAL A 334 12.72 -24.52 -14.27
C VAL A 334 12.69 -23.28 -15.17
N GLU A 335 12.00 -23.34 -16.32
CA GLU A 335 11.88 -22.20 -17.24
C GLU A 335 11.24 -20.98 -16.57
N ALA A 336 10.24 -21.17 -15.73
CA ALA A 336 9.61 -20.08 -14.99
C ALA A 336 10.55 -19.49 -13.93
N TYR A 337 11.30 -20.30 -13.19
CA TYR A 337 12.29 -19.78 -12.24
C TYR A 337 13.44 -19.04 -12.94
N GLU A 338 13.90 -19.51 -14.11
CA GLU A 338 14.87 -18.80 -14.93
C GLU A 338 14.34 -17.43 -15.39
N LYS A 339 13.07 -17.34 -15.80
CA LYS A 339 12.43 -16.05 -16.12
C LYS A 339 12.33 -15.14 -14.89
N SER A 340 12.07 -15.70 -13.71
CA SER A 340 12.06 -14.94 -12.45
C SER A 340 13.43 -14.32 -12.16
N ILE A 341 14.50 -15.12 -12.28
CA ILE A 341 15.89 -14.67 -12.13
C ILE A 341 16.25 -13.63 -13.19
N ALA A 342 15.84 -13.81 -14.44
CA ALA A 342 16.11 -12.84 -15.50
C ALA A 342 15.46 -11.47 -15.22
N ALA A 343 14.31 -11.45 -14.56
CA ALA A 343 13.63 -10.22 -14.18
C ALA A 343 14.25 -9.53 -12.95
N ALA A 344 14.75 -10.29 -11.97
CA ALA A 344 15.40 -9.75 -10.77
C ALA A 344 16.64 -10.58 -10.37
N PRO A 345 17.77 -10.45 -11.10
CA PRO A 345 18.96 -11.28 -10.89
C PRO A 345 19.67 -11.01 -9.56
N GLU A 346 19.33 -9.91 -8.89
CA GLU A 346 19.79 -9.56 -7.55
C GLU A 346 19.00 -10.26 -6.42
N SER A 347 17.88 -10.93 -6.74
CA SER A 347 17.06 -11.62 -5.74
C SER A 347 17.49 -13.08 -5.58
N GLY A 348 17.88 -13.46 -4.36
CA GLY A 348 18.26 -14.86 -4.04
C GLY A 348 17.11 -15.86 -4.13
N VAL A 349 15.85 -15.42 -4.05
CA VAL A 349 14.67 -16.31 -3.97
C VAL A 349 14.46 -17.11 -5.26
N GLY A 350 14.64 -16.50 -6.42
CA GLY A 350 14.50 -17.22 -7.71
C GLY A 350 15.53 -18.34 -7.85
N TYR A 351 16.77 -18.08 -7.41
CA TYR A 351 17.85 -19.06 -7.41
C TYR A 351 17.59 -20.22 -6.44
N PHE A 352 17.01 -19.96 -5.25
CA PHE A 352 16.64 -21.00 -4.31
C PHE A 352 15.67 -22.02 -4.94
N TYR A 353 14.56 -21.53 -5.51
CA TYR A 353 13.56 -22.42 -6.10
C TYR A 353 14.06 -23.11 -7.38
N LEU A 354 14.91 -22.45 -8.17
CA LEU A 354 15.58 -23.10 -9.29
C LEU A 354 16.49 -24.25 -8.80
N GLY A 355 17.24 -24.03 -7.73
CA GLY A 355 18.10 -25.04 -7.12
C GLY A 355 17.31 -26.24 -6.59
N ALA A 356 16.25 -25.99 -5.84
CA ALA A 356 15.35 -27.04 -5.35
C ALA A 356 14.70 -27.83 -6.51
N ALA A 357 14.28 -27.17 -7.58
CA ALA A 357 13.73 -27.84 -8.76
C ALA A 357 14.77 -28.68 -9.51
N HIS A 358 16.02 -28.23 -9.57
CA HIS A 358 17.11 -29.03 -10.13
C HIS A 358 17.42 -30.26 -9.29
N GLU A 359 17.33 -30.13 -7.98
CA GLU A 359 17.58 -31.23 -7.06
C GLU A 359 16.51 -32.33 -7.19
N GLN A 360 15.23 -31.94 -7.18
CA GLN A 360 14.13 -32.87 -7.43
C GLN A 360 14.26 -33.58 -8.80
N GLY A 361 14.86 -32.89 -9.78
CA GLY A 361 15.16 -33.39 -11.11
C GLY A 361 16.42 -34.23 -11.25
N GLY A 362 17.13 -34.53 -10.15
CA GLY A 362 18.39 -35.26 -10.13
C GLY A 362 19.57 -34.52 -10.79
N ARG A 363 19.46 -33.20 -11.00
CA ARG A 363 20.49 -32.35 -11.62
C ARG A 363 21.36 -31.69 -10.56
N ARG A 364 22.01 -32.51 -9.73
CA ARG A 364 22.79 -32.12 -8.54
C ARG A 364 23.72 -30.93 -8.77
N GLN A 365 24.54 -30.97 -9.82
CA GLN A 365 25.50 -29.89 -10.11
C GLN A 365 24.82 -28.53 -10.36
N LYS A 366 23.68 -28.52 -11.06
CA LYS A 366 22.91 -27.29 -11.31
C LYS A 366 22.20 -26.81 -10.04
N ALA A 367 21.74 -27.73 -9.20
CA ALA A 367 21.15 -27.41 -7.92
C ALA A 367 22.17 -26.69 -7.03
N TYR A 368 23.39 -27.22 -6.93
CA TYR A 368 24.50 -26.61 -6.23
C TYR A 368 24.78 -25.17 -6.70
N GLU A 369 24.96 -24.96 -8.00
CA GLU A 369 25.28 -23.63 -8.56
C GLU A 369 24.19 -22.60 -8.25
N ALA A 370 22.91 -22.99 -8.37
CA ALA A 370 21.79 -22.12 -8.07
C ALA A 370 21.67 -21.82 -6.57
N LEU A 371 21.76 -22.83 -5.69
CA LEU A 371 21.67 -22.63 -4.23
C LEU A 371 22.83 -21.80 -3.68
N LYS A 372 24.05 -22.05 -4.17
CA LYS A 372 25.19 -21.21 -3.83
C LYS A 372 24.93 -19.75 -4.21
N ARG A 373 24.42 -19.50 -5.42
CA ARG A 373 24.08 -18.15 -5.85
C ARG A 373 22.97 -17.52 -5.01
N SER A 374 21.99 -18.32 -4.57
CA SER A 374 20.94 -17.88 -3.65
C SER A 374 21.53 -17.38 -2.33
N VAL A 375 22.40 -18.16 -1.68
CA VAL A 375 23.06 -17.82 -0.42
C VAL A 375 24.01 -16.62 -0.55
N GLU A 376 24.70 -16.48 -1.69
CA GLU A 376 25.55 -15.30 -1.96
C GLU A 376 24.76 -13.99 -2.05
N LEU A 377 23.52 -14.04 -2.56
CA LEU A 377 22.65 -12.88 -2.74
C LEU A 377 21.81 -12.61 -1.49
N ASP A 378 21.36 -13.66 -0.82
CA ASP A 378 20.53 -13.63 0.37
C ASP A 378 21.06 -14.63 1.40
N GLY A 379 22.04 -14.17 2.16
CA GLY A 379 22.69 -14.97 3.19
C GLY A 379 21.83 -15.20 4.44
N GLU A 380 20.58 -14.75 4.48
CA GLU A 380 19.66 -14.89 5.62
C GLU A 380 18.45 -15.77 5.30
N ASN A 381 18.37 -16.38 4.12
CA ASN A 381 17.34 -17.37 3.81
C ASN A 381 17.69 -18.73 4.45
N PRO A 382 16.99 -19.17 5.52
CA PRO A 382 17.33 -20.40 6.22
C PRO A 382 17.13 -21.66 5.38
N ASP A 383 16.13 -21.67 4.49
CA ASP A 383 15.89 -22.80 3.59
C ASP A 383 17.05 -22.97 2.59
N ALA A 384 17.55 -21.87 2.02
CA ALA A 384 18.67 -21.90 1.08
C ALA A 384 19.98 -22.31 1.78
N LEU A 385 20.24 -21.79 2.98
CA LEU A 385 21.36 -22.18 3.82
C LEU A 385 21.34 -23.68 4.14
N ASN A 386 20.19 -24.19 4.59
CA ASN A 386 20.04 -25.60 4.91
C ASN A 386 20.21 -26.49 3.68
N TYR A 387 19.56 -26.16 2.56
CA TYR A 387 19.66 -26.96 1.33
C TYR A 387 21.09 -27.06 0.81
N LEU A 388 21.83 -25.93 0.80
CA LEU A 388 23.22 -25.92 0.37
C LEU A 388 24.12 -26.73 1.31
N GLY A 389 23.95 -26.55 2.63
CA GLY A 389 24.69 -27.32 3.63
C GLY A 389 24.37 -28.82 3.58
N TYR A 390 23.12 -29.19 3.34
CA TYR A 390 22.71 -30.58 3.17
C TYR A 390 23.36 -31.22 1.93
N ILE A 391 23.41 -30.51 0.78
CA ILE A 391 24.11 -31.02 -0.42
C ILE A 391 25.60 -31.26 -0.13
N TYR A 392 26.26 -30.34 0.58
CA TYR A 392 27.65 -30.52 1.02
C TYR A 392 27.83 -31.74 1.91
N ALA A 393 26.95 -31.91 2.90
CA ALA A 393 26.95 -33.07 3.78
C ALA A 393 26.79 -34.37 2.99
N GLU A 394 25.81 -34.41 2.09
CA GLU A 394 25.43 -35.61 1.37
C GLU A 394 26.54 -36.07 0.42
N ASP A 395 27.15 -35.12 -0.30
CA ASP A 395 28.29 -35.38 -1.18
C ASP A 395 29.62 -35.58 -0.42
N GLY A 396 29.64 -35.39 0.91
CA GLY A 396 30.82 -35.56 1.75
C GLY A 396 31.90 -34.50 1.52
N ILE A 397 31.51 -33.32 1.04
CA ILE A 397 32.42 -32.21 0.69
C ILE A 397 32.19 -31.03 1.64
N MET A 398 33.23 -30.24 1.91
CA MET A 398 33.12 -28.98 2.66
C MET A 398 32.32 -29.10 3.96
N LEU A 399 32.50 -30.21 4.71
CA LEU A 399 31.66 -30.54 5.89
C LEU A 399 31.72 -29.48 7.00
N ASP A 400 32.80 -28.71 7.10
CA ASP A 400 32.88 -27.58 8.04
C ASP A 400 31.99 -26.42 7.60
N GLU A 401 32.02 -26.05 6.31
CA GLU A 401 31.13 -25.05 5.73
C GLU A 401 29.66 -25.51 5.79
N ALA A 402 29.39 -26.79 5.54
CA ALA A 402 28.06 -27.38 5.69
C ALA A 402 27.49 -27.17 7.09
N GLN A 403 28.32 -27.43 8.12
CA GLN A 403 27.96 -27.21 9.50
C GLN A 403 27.67 -25.73 9.79
N GLU A 404 28.50 -24.81 9.28
CA GLU A 404 28.32 -23.36 9.46
C GLU A 404 27.01 -22.87 8.83
N LEU A 405 26.72 -23.30 7.60
CA LEU A 405 25.49 -22.94 6.89
C LEU A 405 24.24 -23.42 7.64
N ILE A 406 24.22 -24.69 8.07
CA ILE A 406 23.06 -25.27 8.77
C ILE A 406 22.92 -24.67 10.17
N ASN A 407 24.02 -24.40 10.88
CA ASN A 407 23.97 -23.70 12.16
C ASN A 407 23.36 -22.30 11.99
N LYS A 408 23.71 -21.58 10.93
CA LYS A 408 23.10 -20.28 10.62
C LYS A 408 21.60 -20.41 10.33
N ALA A 409 21.18 -21.45 9.62
CA ALA A 409 19.75 -21.74 9.43
C ALA A 409 19.03 -22.01 10.77
N LEU A 410 19.66 -22.77 11.68
CA LEU A 410 19.15 -23.06 13.01
C LEU A 410 19.19 -21.87 13.98
N GLU A 411 20.08 -20.89 13.76
CA GLU A 411 20.03 -19.62 14.51
C GLU A 411 18.76 -18.83 14.18
N ILE A 412 18.28 -18.92 12.93
CA ILE A 412 17.08 -18.25 12.44
C ILE A 412 15.81 -19.02 12.83
N ASP A 413 15.81 -20.35 12.64
CA ASP A 413 14.70 -21.24 13.03
C ASP A 413 15.20 -22.44 13.85
N PRO A 414 15.40 -22.27 15.18
CA PRO A 414 15.99 -23.32 16.04
C PRO A 414 15.12 -24.56 16.23
N GLY A 415 13.83 -24.48 15.90
CA GLY A 415 12.85 -25.55 16.08
C GLY A 415 12.65 -26.41 14.83
N ASN A 416 13.29 -26.07 13.71
CA ASN A 416 13.06 -26.73 12.45
C ASN A 416 13.66 -28.15 12.44
N GLY A 417 12.80 -29.17 12.44
CA GLY A 417 13.24 -30.56 12.46
C GLY A 417 14.12 -30.95 11.26
N ALA A 418 13.89 -30.37 10.08
CA ALA A 418 14.64 -30.72 8.88
C ALA A 418 16.08 -30.17 8.93
N TYR A 419 16.24 -29.00 9.54
CA TYR A 419 17.57 -28.40 9.72
C TYR A 419 18.36 -29.14 10.81
N ILE A 420 17.67 -29.59 11.87
CA ILE A 420 18.26 -30.42 12.92
C ILE A 420 18.73 -31.76 12.32
N ASP A 421 17.92 -32.40 11.48
CA ASP A 421 18.31 -33.63 10.78
C ASP A 421 19.54 -33.39 9.89
N SER A 422 19.52 -32.32 9.09
CA SER A 422 20.64 -31.94 8.22
C SER A 422 21.94 -31.73 9.01
N LEU A 423 21.87 -31.10 10.20
CA LEU A 423 23.03 -30.96 11.09
C LEU A 423 23.52 -32.32 11.61
N GLY A 424 22.59 -33.19 12.00
CA GLY A 424 22.89 -34.56 12.38
C GLY A 424 23.57 -35.34 11.27
N TRP A 425 23.14 -35.15 10.03
CA TRP A 425 23.73 -35.74 8.85
C TRP A 425 25.16 -35.23 8.59
N VAL A 426 25.41 -33.94 8.81
CA VAL A 426 26.79 -33.39 8.78
C VAL A 426 27.68 -34.09 9.83
N TYR A 427 27.22 -34.23 11.07
CA TYR A 427 27.99 -34.92 12.10
C TYR A 427 28.24 -36.39 11.75
N PHE A 428 27.24 -37.08 11.17
CA PHE A 428 27.39 -38.45 10.70
C PHE A 428 28.49 -38.55 9.65
N LYS A 429 28.49 -37.67 8.65
CA LYS A 429 29.50 -37.63 7.57
C LYS A 429 30.90 -37.25 8.08
N LYS A 430 30.99 -36.50 9.18
CA LYS A 430 32.25 -36.23 9.92
C LYS A 430 32.73 -37.42 10.78
N GLY A 431 31.93 -38.48 10.92
CA GLY A 431 32.22 -39.61 11.80
C GLY A 431 31.93 -39.35 13.28
N MET A 432 31.26 -38.25 13.61
CA MET A 432 30.87 -37.87 14.97
C MET A 432 29.54 -38.55 15.34
N ILE A 433 29.56 -39.88 15.49
CA ILE A 433 28.35 -40.71 15.55
C ILE A 433 27.45 -40.37 16.76
N ASP A 434 28.02 -40.06 17.91
CA ASP A 434 27.21 -39.71 19.09
C ASP A 434 26.51 -38.36 18.94
N ASP A 435 27.18 -37.35 18.37
CA ASP A 435 26.59 -36.05 18.07
C ASP A 435 25.53 -36.16 16.96
N ALA A 436 25.80 -36.99 15.95
CA ALA A 436 24.84 -37.29 14.88
C ALA A 436 23.55 -37.88 15.43
N LEU A 437 23.65 -38.93 16.27
CA LEU A 437 22.48 -39.54 16.90
C LEU A 437 21.71 -38.55 17.77
N ALA A 438 22.40 -37.71 18.54
CA ALA A 438 21.74 -36.71 19.38
C ALA A 438 20.87 -35.74 18.57
N GLN A 439 21.32 -35.31 17.38
CA GLN A 439 20.54 -34.44 16.52
C GLN A 439 19.46 -35.20 15.74
N ILE A 440 19.79 -36.34 15.13
CA ILE A 440 18.83 -37.10 14.31
C ILE A 440 17.68 -37.67 15.17
N GLU A 441 17.96 -38.16 16.38
CA GLU A 441 16.90 -38.58 17.32
C GLU A 441 15.99 -37.40 17.69
N LYS A 442 16.56 -36.21 17.88
CA LYS A 442 15.79 -34.98 18.13
C LYS A 442 14.92 -34.62 16.92
N ALA A 443 15.46 -34.71 15.70
CA ALA A 443 14.72 -34.46 14.47
C ALA A 443 13.57 -35.47 14.26
N ALA A 444 13.83 -36.76 14.49
CA ALA A 444 12.82 -37.82 14.41
C ALA A 444 11.70 -37.68 15.45
N GLY A 445 11.94 -36.95 16.55
CA GLY A 445 10.91 -36.56 17.51
C GLY A 445 10.04 -35.38 17.06
N LEU A 446 10.47 -34.63 16.04
CA LEU A 446 9.79 -33.45 15.50
C LEU A 446 9.12 -33.72 14.15
N LEU A 447 9.67 -34.66 13.37
CA LEU A 447 9.23 -34.98 12.01
C LEU A 447 8.94 -36.47 11.86
N GLU A 448 7.81 -36.77 11.23
CA GLU A 448 7.45 -38.12 10.79
C GLU A 448 7.83 -38.27 9.30
N ASP A 449 9.12 -38.28 9.01
CA ASP A 449 9.68 -38.24 7.64
C ASP A 449 10.58 -39.45 7.37
N ALA A 450 10.44 -40.05 6.18
CA ALA A 450 11.15 -41.29 5.82
C ALA A 450 12.67 -41.12 5.72
N GLU A 451 13.14 -39.95 5.30
CA GLU A 451 14.57 -39.66 5.15
C GLU A 451 15.26 -39.51 6.50
N VAL A 452 14.62 -38.81 7.44
CA VAL A 452 15.10 -38.68 8.83
C VAL A 452 15.26 -40.06 9.50
N PHE A 453 14.30 -40.97 9.29
CA PHE A 453 14.41 -42.33 9.81
C PHE A 453 15.47 -43.18 9.09
N GLU A 454 15.76 -42.93 7.81
CA GLU A 454 16.92 -43.53 7.14
C GLU A 454 18.24 -43.03 7.73
N HIS A 455 18.40 -41.72 7.91
CA HIS A 455 19.58 -41.15 8.55
C HIS A 455 19.77 -41.71 9.97
N LEU A 456 18.67 -41.88 10.71
CA LEU A 456 18.71 -42.48 12.05
C LEU A 456 19.17 -43.93 12.02
N GLY A 457 18.68 -44.70 11.04
CA GLY A 457 19.11 -46.09 10.84
C GLY A 457 20.59 -46.19 10.49
N ASP A 458 21.07 -45.33 9.58
CA ASP A 458 22.48 -45.27 9.19
C ASP A 458 23.37 -44.92 10.41
N ALA A 459 22.95 -43.96 11.23
CA ALA A 459 23.65 -43.56 12.44
C ALA A 459 23.69 -44.68 13.50
N TYR A 460 22.58 -45.38 13.76
CA TYR A 460 22.58 -46.53 14.68
C TYR A 460 23.43 -47.69 14.16
N GLN A 461 23.39 -47.95 12.86
CA GLN A 461 24.20 -49.00 12.25
C GLN A 461 25.69 -48.70 12.40
N ALA A 462 26.11 -47.44 12.18
CA ALA A 462 27.50 -47.02 12.39
C ALA A 462 27.94 -47.15 13.85
N LYS A 463 27.03 -46.93 14.82
CA LYS A 463 27.27 -47.18 16.25
C LYS A 463 27.33 -48.67 16.62
N GLY A 464 26.85 -49.55 15.74
CA GLY A 464 26.74 -50.99 15.97
C GLY A 464 25.45 -51.43 16.66
N ASP A 465 24.46 -50.54 16.82
CA ASP A 465 23.15 -50.86 17.37
C ASP A 465 22.22 -51.36 16.25
N ILE A 466 22.42 -52.62 15.86
CA ILE A 466 21.75 -53.23 14.71
C ILE A 466 20.23 -53.32 14.90
N GLU A 467 19.76 -53.53 16.13
CA GLU A 467 18.34 -53.65 16.43
C GLU A 467 17.62 -52.31 16.25
N ARG A 468 18.18 -51.21 16.77
CA ARG A 468 17.60 -49.88 16.54
C ARG A 468 17.73 -49.41 15.10
N ALA A 469 18.85 -49.74 14.44
CA ALA A 469 19.02 -49.45 13.02
C ALA A 469 17.91 -50.09 12.17
N ARG A 470 17.63 -51.38 12.41
CA ARG A 470 16.53 -52.09 11.76
C ARG A 470 15.19 -51.40 12.01
N GLY A 471 14.88 -51.08 13.27
CA GLY A 471 13.60 -50.44 13.63
C GLY A 471 13.42 -49.08 12.94
N ALA A 472 14.50 -48.31 12.78
CA ALA A 472 14.47 -47.04 12.05
C ALA A 472 14.20 -47.24 10.55
N TYR A 473 14.88 -48.17 9.89
CA TYR A 473 14.60 -48.49 8.47
C TYR A 473 13.19 -49.04 8.25
N GLU A 474 12.69 -49.88 9.15
CA GLU A 474 11.31 -50.37 9.10
C GLU A 474 10.30 -49.23 9.24
N ARG A 475 10.58 -48.23 10.08
CA ARG A 475 9.75 -47.04 10.21
C ARG A 475 9.79 -46.17 8.95
N ALA A 476 10.97 -45.99 8.34
CA ALA A 476 11.11 -45.31 7.05
C ALA A 476 10.26 -46.00 5.96
N LEU A 477 10.31 -47.33 5.86
CA LEU A 477 9.48 -48.11 4.93
C LEU A 477 7.99 -48.11 5.27
N GLY A 478 7.64 -47.90 6.54
CA GLY A 478 6.25 -47.70 6.97
C GLY A 478 5.65 -46.39 6.42
N LEU A 479 6.49 -45.37 6.21
CA LEU A 479 6.11 -44.08 5.62
C LEU A 479 6.18 -44.12 4.09
N GLU A 480 7.25 -44.69 3.54
CA GLU A 480 7.48 -44.83 2.09
C GLU A 480 7.84 -46.28 1.71
N PRO A 481 6.84 -47.14 1.45
CA PRO A 481 7.07 -48.57 1.20
C PRO A 481 7.96 -48.88 0.00
N GLU A 482 7.97 -48.00 -1.01
CA GLU A 482 8.71 -48.15 -2.27
C GLU A 482 10.16 -47.63 -2.19
N ARG A 483 10.60 -47.17 -1.01
CA ARG A 483 11.92 -46.56 -0.81
C ARG A 483 13.04 -47.61 -0.86
N LYS A 484 13.61 -47.80 -2.05
CA LYS A 484 14.64 -48.82 -2.33
C LYS A 484 15.86 -48.73 -1.41
N SER A 485 16.28 -47.52 -1.08
CA SER A 485 17.44 -47.25 -0.24
C SER A 485 17.28 -47.84 1.18
N ALA A 486 16.11 -47.70 1.81
CA ALA A 486 15.79 -48.36 3.07
C ALA A 486 15.65 -49.89 2.92
N GLN A 487 15.02 -50.37 1.84
CA GLN A 487 14.89 -51.81 1.58
C GLN A 487 16.26 -52.50 1.49
N GLU A 488 17.20 -51.92 0.75
CA GLU A 488 18.56 -52.44 0.58
C GLU A 488 19.34 -52.44 1.90
N ARG A 489 19.22 -51.38 2.71
CA ARG A 489 19.86 -51.31 4.04
C ARG A 489 19.31 -52.36 4.99
N LEU A 490 18.00 -52.53 5.01
CA LEU A 490 17.32 -53.55 5.84
C LEU A 490 17.71 -54.97 5.42
N GLU A 491 17.85 -55.23 4.13
CA GLU A 491 18.29 -56.54 3.63
C GLU A 491 19.74 -56.86 4.05
N LYS A 492 20.64 -55.87 4.02
CA LYS A 492 22.01 -56.02 4.51
C LYS A 492 22.07 -56.37 6.01
N LEU A 493 21.08 -55.94 6.78
CA LEU A 493 20.96 -56.22 8.22
C LEU A 493 20.25 -57.54 8.56
N ARG A 494 19.86 -58.34 7.58
CA ARG A 494 19.20 -59.64 7.85
C ARG A 494 20.10 -60.59 8.67
N PRO A 495 19.53 -61.34 9.63
CA PRO A 495 20.25 -62.39 10.34
C PRO A 495 20.78 -63.44 9.35
N GLY A 496 22.10 -63.72 9.39
CA GLY A 496 22.76 -64.69 8.49
C GLY A 496 23.49 -64.10 7.28
N ASN A 497 23.48 -62.78 7.09
CA ASN A 497 24.34 -62.11 6.11
C ASN A 497 25.81 -62.11 6.63
N PRO A 498 26.84 -62.51 5.84
CA PRO A 498 28.22 -62.67 6.32
C PRO A 498 28.85 -61.41 6.97
N ILE A 499 28.33 -60.21 6.69
CA ILE A 499 28.75 -58.95 7.32
C ILE A 499 28.36 -58.91 8.82
N ASN A 500 27.27 -59.59 9.22
CA ASN A 500 26.75 -59.58 10.59
C ASN A 500 27.25 -60.77 11.44
N ALA A 501 28.02 -61.70 10.85
CA ALA A 501 28.47 -62.92 11.53
C ALA A 501 29.87 -62.80 12.19
N SER A 502 30.47 -61.61 12.19
CA SER A 502 31.87 -61.40 12.63
C SER A 502 32.07 -60.26 13.63
N ARG A 503 31.06 -59.94 14.47
CA ARG A 503 31.23 -59.06 15.63
C ARG A 503 30.73 -59.73 16.91
#